data_AF-K1S5J9-F1
#
_entry.id   AF-K1S5J9-F1
#
_cell.length_a   1.000
_cell.length_b   1.000
_cell.length_c   1.000
_cell.angle_alpha   90.00
_cell.angle_beta   90.00
_cell.angle_gamma   90.00
#
_symmetry.space_group_name_H-M   'P 1'
#
loop_
_entity.id
_entity.type
_entity.pdbx_description
1 polymer ?
#
loop_
_entity_poly.entity_id
_entity_poly.type
_entity_poly.pdbx_seq_one_letter_code
_entity_poly.pdbx_strand_id
1 'polypeptide(L)'
;TTTAQIARAAGMSPTSFFAAFENKEALLLTLTQIMFENQFAKARTFAKDMEPLMVYCLETSLQIYITELSEPLREIYVMAYTLPSTTEYILKSTTVQIKAIFSPFIAGCGG
;
A
#
# COMPACT_ATOMS: atom_id res chain seq x y z
N THR A 1 -18.78 -9.83 -5.04
CA THR A 1 -19.10 -9.83 -3.59
C THR A 1 -19.86 -8.57 -3.20
N THR A 2 -20.86 -8.66 -2.32
CA THR A 2 -21.60 -7.49 -1.77
C THR A 2 -21.07 -7.10 -0.38
N THR A 3 -21.20 -5.84 0.02
CA THR A 3 -20.78 -5.35 1.35
C THR A 3 -21.48 -6.09 2.50
N ALA A 4 -22.73 -6.49 2.31
CA ALA A 4 -23.47 -7.33 3.26
C ALA A 4 -22.89 -8.74 3.41
N GLN A 5 -22.30 -9.33 2.36
CA GLN A 5 -21.59 -10.60 2.45
C GLN A 5 -20.25 -10.45 3.19
N ILE A 6 -19.54 -9.34 2.96
CA ILE A 6 -18.26 -9.03 3.64
C ILE A 6 -18.50 -8.78 5.13
N ALA A 7 -19.50 -7.99 5.50
CA ALA A 7 -19.87 -7.73 6.90
C ALA A 7 -20.15 -9.03 7.66
N ARG A 8 -20.94 -9.92 7.05
CA ARG A 8 -21.27 -11.23 7.64
C ARG A 8 -20.04 -12.12 7.81
N ALA A 9 -19.15 -12.14 6.81
CA ALA A 9 -17.89 -12.88 6.90
C ALA A 9 -16.93 -12.31 7.96
N ALA A 10 -16.97 -10.99 8.19
CA ALA A 10 -16.20 -10.30 9.21
C ALA A 10 -16.81 -10.39 10.63
N GLY A 11 -17.94 -11.09 10.81
CA GLY A 11 -18.65 -11.16 12.09
C GLY A 11 -19.30 -9.82 12.51
N MET A 12 -19.46 -8.89 11.56
CA MET A 12 -20.03 -7.56 11.80
C MET A 12 -21.50 -7.52 11.37
N SER A 13 -22.32 -6.79 12.14
CA SER A 13 -23.64 -6.41 11.64
C SER A 13 -23.49 -5.48 10.42
N PRO A 14 -24.41 -5.52 9.43
CA PRO A 14 -24.35 -4.61 8.29
C PRO A 14 -24.28 -3.14 8.71
N THR A 15 -25.03 -2.75 9.74
CA THR A 15 -25.05 -1.38 10.27
C THR A 15 -23.69 -0.99 10.87
N SER A 16 -23.05 -1.88 11.64
CA SER A 16 -21.71 -1.63 12.19
C SER A 16 -20.64 -1.57 11.09
N PHE A 17 -20.81 -2.34 10.02
CA PHE A 17 -19.90 -2.36 8.89
C PHE A 17 -19.99 -1.07 8.07
N PHE A 18 -21.20 -0.58 7.76
CA PHE A 18 -21.40 0.69 7.07
C PHE A 18 -21.05 1.91 7.94
N ALA A 19 -21.13 1.80 9.27
CA ALA A 19 -20.63 2.82 10.19
C ALA A 19 -19.10 2.90 10.18
N ALA A 20 -18.40 1.78 9.97
CA ALA A 20 -16.94 1.73 9.88
C ALA A 20 -16.42 2.10 8.47
N PHE A 21 -17.20 1.81 7.43
CA PHE A 21 -16.82 2.04 6.03
C PHE A 21 -17.98 2.64 5.25
N GLU A 22 -17.82 3.91 4.88
CA GLU A 22 -18.85 4.71 4.20
C GLU A 22 -19.28 4.08 2.85
N ASN A 23 -18.34 3.44 2.14
CA ASN A 23 -18.59 2.72 0.89
C ASN A 23 -17.51 1.67 0.61
N LYS A 24 -17.62 0.97 -0.54
CA LYS A 24 -16.65 -0.06 -0.97
C LYS A 24 -15.23 0.46 -1.17
N GLU A 25 -15.08 1.71 -1.63
CA GLU A 25 -13.77 2.32 -1.83
C GLU A 25 -13.10 2.65 -0.50
N ALA A 26 -13.87 3.14 0.49
CA ALA A 26 -13.36 3.39 1.84
C ALA A 26 -12.86 2.09 2.50
N LEU A 27 -13.61 1.00 2.36
CA LEU A 27 -13.17 -0.33 2.81
C LEU A 27 -11.87 -0.77 2.12
N LEU A 28 -11.82 -0.64 0.79
CA LEU A 28 -10.63 -1.00 0.02
C LEU A 28 -9.43 -0.16 0.44
N LEU A 29 -9.60 1.15 0.63
CA LEU A 29 -8.55 2.05 1.09
C LEU A 29 -8.01 1.60 2.45
N THR A 30 -8.87 1.29 3.42
CA THR A 30 -8.41 0.79 4.73
C THR A 30 -7.68 -0.54 4.63
N LEU A 31 -8.17 -1.46 3.80
CA LEU A 31 -7.48 -2.74 3.56
C LEU A 31 -6.12 -2.54 2.91
N THR A 32 -6.03 -1.64 1.92
CA THR A 32 -4.77 -1.25 1.28
C THR A 32 -3.81 -0.61 2.28
N GLN A 33 -4.28 0.31 3.13
CA GLN A 33 -3.46 0.93 4.18
C GLN A 33 -2.91 -0.11 5.15
N ILE A 34 -3.77 -0.99 5.69
CA ILE A 34 -3.36 -2.06 6.61
C ILE A 34 -2.31 -2.97 5.94
N MET A 35 -2.52 -3.32 4.67
CA MET A 35 -1.62 -4.19 3.92
C MET A 35 -0.25 -3.53 3.70
N PHE A 36 -0.23 -2.31 3.18
CA PHE A 36 0.98 -1.55 2.90
C PHE A 36 1.73 -1.20 4.19
N GLU A 37 1.04 -0.77 5.25
CA GLU A 37 1.66 -0.47 6.54
C GLU A 37 2.30 -1.72 7.15
N ASN A 38 1.60 -2.85 7.18
CA ASN A 38 2.16 -4.07 7.76
C ASN A 38 3.36 -4.62 6.98
N GLN A 39 3.28 -4.64 5.65
CA GLN A 39 4.35 -5.18 4.82
C GLN A 39 5.57 -4.27 4.80
N PHE A 40 5.35 -2.96 4.59
CA PHE A 40 6.48 -2.03 4.53
C PHE A 40 7.04 -1.71 5.90
N ALA A 41 6.25 -1.69 6.97
CA ALA A 41 6.81 -1.56 8.33
C ALA A 41 7.75 -2.73 8.64
N LYS A 42 7.37 -3.95 8.26
CA LYS A 42 8.25 -5.12 8.41
C LYS A 42 9.50 -5.02 7.53
N ALA A 43 9.35 -4.67 6.26
CA ALA A 43 10.47 -4.50 5.33
C ALA A 43 11.45 -3.41 5.81
N ARG A 44 10.94 -2.26 6.24
CA ARG A 44 11.74 -1.15 6.79
C ARG A 44 12.40 -1.50 8.13
N THR A 45 11.72 -2.26 8.98
CA THR A 45 12.33 -2.74 10.24
C THR A 45 13.47 -3.70 9.96
N PHE A 46 13.30 -4.61 9.01
CA PHE A 46 14.33 -5.54 8.58
C PHE A 46 15.51 -4.82 7.93
N ALA A 47 15.24 -3.82 7.08
CA ALA A 47 16.23 -3.10 6.30
C ALA A 47 16.67 -1.76 6.94
N LYS A 48 16.47 -1.58 8.24
CA LYS A 48 16.64 -0.29 8.95
C LYS A 48 18.05 0.33 8.79
N ASP A 49 19.06 -0.52 8.61
CA ASP A 49 20.47 -0.14 8.49
C ASP A 49 20.98 -0.25 7.03
N MET A 50 20.08 -0.50 6.07
CA MET A 50 20.42 -0.62 4.65
C MET A 50 20.31 0.74 3.94
N GLU A 51 21.06 0.88 2.84
CA GLU A 51 20.96 2.04 1.95
C GLU A 51 19.51 2.26 1.46
N PRO A 52 19.03 3.51 1.33
CA PRO A 52 17.66 3.81 0.90
C PRO A 52 17.25 3.12 -0.42
N LEU A 53 18.19 2.97 -1.36
CA LEU A 53 17.96 2.25 -2.61
C LEU A 53 17.64 0.76 -2.37
N MET A 54 18.32 0.13 -1.42
CA MET A 54 18.09 -1.28 -1.07
C MET A 54 16.73 -1.46 -0.39
N VAL A 55 16.33 -0.52 0.47
CA VAL A 55 14.99 -0.52 1.09
C VAL A 55 13.91 -0.42 0.02
N TYR A 56 14.06 0.49 -0.94
CA TYR A 56 13.12 0.67 -2.05
C TYR A 56 13.03 -0.58 -2.95
N CYS A 57 14.18 -1.18 -3.28
CA CYS A 57 14.23 -2.44 -4.01
C CYS A 57 13.52 -3.57 -3.25
N LEU A 58 13.76 -3.70 -1.94
CA LEU A 58 13.11 -4.72 -1.11
C LEU A 58 11.58 -4.54 -1.09
N GLU A 59 11.09 -3.32 -0.85
CA GLU A 59 9.65 -3.04 -0.85
C GLU A 59 9.02 -3.33 -2.22
N THR A 60 9.71 -2.97 -3.31
CA THR A 60 9.23 -3.22 -4.68
C THR A 60 9.19 -4.72 -4.99
N SER A 61 10.26 -5.46 -4.67
CA SER A 61 10.30 -6.91 -4.88
C SER A 61 9.25 -7.65 -4.05
N LEU A 62 8.98 -7.20 -2.82
CA LEU A 62 7.94 -7.77 -1.97
C LEU A 62 6.55 -7.58 -2.59
N GLN A 63 6.24 -6.39 -3.11
CA GLN A 63 4.97 -6.15 -3.81
C GLN A 63 4.81 -7.07 -5.02
N ILE A 64 5.84 -7.15 -5.89
CA ILE A 64 5.84 -8.01 -7.07
C ILE A 64 5.59 -9.47 -6.66
N TYR A 65 6.33 -9.96 -5.66
CA TYR A 65 6.17 -11.33 -5.18
C TYR A 65 4.74 -11.61 -4.71
N ILE A 66 4.14 -10.70 -3.94
CA ILE A 66 2.77 -10.86 -3.43
C ILE A 66 1.75 -10.85 -4.56
N THR A 67 1.94 -10.01 -5.59
CA THR A 67 1.07 -10.01 -6.77
C THR A 67 1.15 -11.29 -7.59
N GLU A 68 2.24 -12.07 -7.46
CA GLU A 68 2.36 -13.37 -8.13
C GLU A 68 1.78 -14.54 -7.31
N LEU A 69 1.50 -14.34 -6.02
CA LEU A 69 0.93 -15.40 -5.18
C LEU A 69 -0.47 -15.82 -5.62
N SER A 70 -1.28 -14.87 -6.13
CA SER A 70 -2.60 -15.17 -6.68
C SER A 70 -3.19 -14.00 -7.48
N GLU A 71 -4.08 -14.31 -8.42
CA GLU A 71 -4.82 -13.32 -9.21
C GLU A 71 -5.65 -12.34 -8.34
N PRO A 72 -6.39 -12.77 -7.29
CA PRO A 72 -7.09 -11.83 -6.42
C PRO A 72 -6.16 -10.82 -5.72
N LEU A 73 -4.96 -11.23 -5.31
CA LEU A 73 -3.98 -10.31 -4.72
C LEU A 73 -3.48 -9.31 -5.77
N ARG A 74 -3.23 -9.78 -7.00
CA ARG A 74 -2.87 -8.90 -8.13
C ARG A 74 -3.96 -7.86 -8.39
N GLU A 75 -5.22 -8.27 -8.45
CA GLU A 75 -6.36 -7.36 -8.66
C GLU A 75 -6.45 -6.29 -7.57
N ILE A 76 -6.20 -6.66 -6.30
CA ILE A 76 -6.16 -5.69 -5.19
C ILE A 76 -5.07 -4.64 -5.42
N TYR A 77 -3.85 -5.04 -5.80
CA TYR A 77 -2.79 -4.09 -6.11
C TYR A 77 -3.11 -3.22 -7.33
N VAL A 78 -3.63 -3.82 -8.42
CA VAL A 78 -4.05 -3.07 -9.61
C VAL A 78 -5.10 -2.02 -9.24
N MET A 79 -6.13 -2.40 -8.46
CA MET A 79 -7.14 -1.45 -8.00
C MET A 79 -6.55 -0.36 -7.10
N ALA A 80 -5.64 -0.71 -6.21
CA ALA A 80 -4.97 0.24 -5.33
C ALA A 80 -4.14 1.28 -6.09
N TYR A 81 -3.56 0.91 -7.24
CA TYR A 81 -2.85 1.84 -8.14
C TYR A 81 -3.75 2.52 -9.18
N THR A 82 -5.02 2.13 -9.30
CA THR A 82 -5.98 2.71 -10.25
C THR A 82 -6.84 3.80 -9.62
N LEU A 83 -7.28 3.62 -8.37
CA LEU A 83 -8.16 4.58 -7.71
C LEU A 83 -7.37 5.79 -7.18
N PRO A 84 -7.80 7.03 -7.44
CA PRO A 84 -7.05 8.22 -7.04
C PRO A 84 -6.71 8.28 -5.55
N SER A 85 -7.65 7.92 -4.68
CA SER A 85 -7.49 7.96 -3.22
C SER A 85 -6.42 6.99 -2.70
N THR A 86 -6.35 5.79 -3.26
CA THR A 86 -5.35 4.78 -2.87
C THR A 86 -4.00 5.06 -3.54
N THR A 87 -4.00 5.50 -4.80
CA THR A 87 -2.77 5.85 -5.52
C THR A 87 -2.06 7.04 -4.86
N GLU A 88 -2.79 8.07 -4.46
CA GLU A 88 -2.22 9.21 -3.75
C GLU A 88 -1.53 8.78 -2.43
N TYR A 89 -2.18 7.90 -1.66
CA TYR A 89 -1.59 7.34 -0.44
C TYR A 89 -0.29 6.58 -0.74
N ILE A 90 -0.31 5.70 -1.74
CA ILE A 90 0.88 4.91 -2.12
C ILE A 90 2.00 5.84 -2.57
N LEU A 91 1.73 6.77 -3.49
CA LEU A 91 2.72 7.72 -4.03
C LEU A 91 3.31 8.59 -2.92
N LYS A 92 2.50 9.06 -1.97
CA LYS A 92 2.99 9.83 -0.83
C LYS A 92 3.97 9.02 0.01
N SER A 93 3.70 7.72 0.22
CA SER A 93 4.57 6.83 0.98
C SER A 93 5.91 6.56 0.28
N THR A 94 5.92 6.38 -1.04
CA THR A 94 7.14 6.13 -1.84
C THR A 94 7.92 7.40 -2.16
N THR A 95 7.27 8.55 -2.28
CA THR A 95 7.92 9.84 -2.55
C THR A 95 9.01 10.17 -1.53
N VAL A 96 8.80 9.82 -0.26
CA VAL A 96 9.81 10.03 0.80
C VAL A 96 11.11 9.28 0.49
N GLN A 97 10.99 8.02 0.07
CA GLN A 97 12.15 7.19 -0.26
C GLN A 97 12.82 7.61 -1.55
N ILE A 98 12.02 7.87 -2.59
CA ILE A 98 12.51 8.35 -3.89
C ILE A 98 13.28 9.67 -3.70
N LYS A 99 12.74 10.60 -2.90
CA LYS A 99 13.44 11.85 -2.58
C LYS A 99 14.76 11.57 -1.87
N ALA A 100 14.80 10.69 -0.87
CA ALA A 100 16.04 10.33 -0.18
C ALA A 100 17.10 9.73 -1.14
N ILE A 101 16.67 8.86 -2.07
CA ILE A 101 17.54 8.23 -3.08
C ILE A 101 18.11 9.27 -4.06
N PHE A 102 17.27 10.18 -4.56
CA PHE A 102 17.66 11.10 -5.63
C PHE A 102 18.17 12.46 -5.14
N SER A 103 17.99 12.81 -3.87
CA SER A 103 18.47 14.08 -3.28
C SER A 103 19.94 14.39 -3.59
N PRO A 104 20.90 13.43 -3.52
CA PRO A 104 22.30 13.69 -3.86
C PRO A 104 22.52 14.08 -5.33
N PHE A 105 21.68 13.59 -6.25
CA PHE A 105 21.80 13.85 -7.69
C PHE A 105 21.14 15.16 -8.11
N ILE A 106 20.07 15.58 -7.43
CA ILE A 106 19.35 16.83 -7.71
C ILE A 106 20.14 18.06 -7.23
N ALA A 107 20.87 17.95 -6.12
CA ALA A 107 21.71 19.05 -5.61
C ALA A 107 22.90 19.37 -6.54
N GLY A 108 23.34 18.41 -7.37
CA GLY A 108 24.42 18.58 -8.34
C GLY A 108 24.02 19.24 -9.67
N CYS A 109 22.73 19.47 -9.91
CA CYS A 109 22.23 20.04 -11.18
C CYS A 109 21.98 21.57 -11.10
N GLY A 110 22.35 22.22 -10.00
CA GLY A 110 22.13 23.67 -9.76
C GLY A 110 23.42 24.51 -9.75
N GLY A 111 24.38 24.21 -10.63
CA GLY A 111 25.61 24.98 -10.82
C GLY A 111 25.73 25.53 -12.24
#